data_AF-A0A354U6R7-F1
#
_entry.id   AF-A0A354U6R7-F1
#
_cell.length_a   1.000
_cell.length_b   1.000
_cell.length_c   1.000
_cell.angle_alpha   90.00
_cell.angle_beta   90.00
_cell.angle_gamma   90.00
#
_symmetry.space_group_name_H-M   'P 1'
#
loop_
_entity.id
_entity.type
_entity.pdbx_description
1 polymer ?
#
loop_
_entity_poly.entity_id
_entity_poly.type
_entity_poly.pdbx_seq_one_letter_code
_entity_poly.pdbx_strand_id
1 'polypeptide(L)'
;MGETLIPPHGGYKKLVTYRLGNLIYDATAAFCARYFDRKDRTYDQMVQAARSGVANIIEGSEASATSKKTELKLTNVAKASQEELLSDYQAFLRQRSLPEWEANVPEAMKVRTARPENLEQLRR
;
A
#
# COMPACT_ATOMS: atom_id res chain seq x y z
N MET A 1 26.64 6.29 -29.69
CA MET A 1 25.78 5.21 -29.17
C MET A 1 24.36 5.67 -29.38
N GLY A 2 23.57 4.98 -30.21
CA GLY A 2 22.21 5.42 -30.54
C GLY A 2 21.32 5.43 -29.30
N GLU A 3 20.51 6.47 -29.14
CA GLU A 3 19.49 6.53 -28.10
C GLU A 3 18.58 5.31 -28.22
N THR A 4 18.42 4.58 -27.12
CA THR A 4 17.53 3.43 -27.08
C THR A 4 16.09 3.95 -27.18
N LEU A 5 15.36 3.55 -28.23
CA LEU A 5 14.00 4.03 -28.53
C LEU A 5 13.04 3.86 -27.33
N ILE A 6 13.29 2.85 -26.50
CA ILE A 6 12.54 2.57 -25.28
C ILE A 6 13.53 2.60 -24.10
N PRO A 7 13.37 3.52 -23.13
CA PRO A 7 14.21 3.53 -21.94
C PRO A 7 13.88 2.36 -21.01
N PRO A 8 14.77 2.00 -20.06
CA PRO A 8 14.48 1.01 -19.03
C PRO A 8 13.20 1.35 -18.24
N HIS A 9 12.32 0.37 -18.06
CA HIS A 9 11.03 0.48 -17.37
C HIS A 9 10.67 -0.85 -16.69
N GLY A 10 9.51 -0.93 -16.02
CA GLY A 10 9.05 -2.18 -15.40
C GLY A 10 9.88 -2.65 -14.20
N GLY A 11 10.77 -1.80 -13.68
CA GLY A 11 11.63 -2.07 -12.53
C GLY A 11 10.91 -2.10 -11.18
N TYR A 12 9.58 -2.16 -11.16
CA TYR A 12 8.75 -1.99 -9.96
C TYR A 12 9.14 -2.94 -8.81
N LYS A 13 9.59 -4.16 -9.11
CA LYS A 13 10.03 -5.14 -8.10
C LYS A 13 11.18 -4.62 -7.22
N LYS A 14 11.97 -3.67 -7.73
CA LYS A 14 13.08 -3.04 -6.98
C LYS A 14 12.61 -1.90 -6.09
N LEU A 15 11.42 -1.34 -6.33
CA LEU A 15 10.88 -0.22 -5.57
C LEU A 15 10.54 -0.64 -4.13
N VAL A 16 10.93 0.22 -3.18
CA VAL A 16 10.53 0.07 -1.77
C VAL A 16 9.00 0.15 -1.63
N THR A 17 8.36 1.05 -2.38
CA THR A 17 6.91 1.24 -2.39
C THR A 17 6.15 0.01 -2.89
N TYR A 18 6.71 -0.73 -3.85
CA TYR A 18 6.12 -1.99 -4.28
C TYR A 18 6.16 -3.05 -3.18
N ARG A 19 7.32 -3.23 -2.52
CA ARG A 19 7.45 -4.19 -1.42
C ARG A 19 6.55 -3.84 -0.23
N LEU A 20 6.58 -2.57 0.20
CA LEU A 20 5.72 -2.08 1.27
C LEU A 20 4.23 -2.15 0.90
N GLY A 21 3.88 -1.84 -0.35
CA GLY A 21 2.51 -1.93 -0.82
C GLY A 21 1.96 -3.37 -0.73
N ASN A 22 2.74 -4.37 -1.11
CA ASN A 22 2.34 -5.77 -0.95
C ASN A 22 2.18 -6.15 0.53
N LEU A 23 3.11 -5.73 1.39
CA LEU A 23 2.97 -5.96 2.83
C LEU A 23 1.71 -5.31 3.41
N ILE A 24 1.41 -4.06 3.01
CA ILE A 24 0.18 -3.35 3.40
C ILE A 24 -1.04 -4.12 2.91
N TYR A 25 -1.01 -4.67 1.69
CA TYR A 25 -2.10 -5.47 1.17
C TYR A 25 -2.34 -6.75 1.98
N ASP A 26 -1.29 -7.53 2.24
CA ASP A 26 -1.39 -8.76 3.03
C ASP A 26 -1.84 -8.48 4.47
N ALA A 27 -1.30 -7.42 5.09
CA ALA A 27 -1.69 -6.98 6.41
C ALA A 27 -3.16 -6.53 6.45
N THR A 28 -3.61 -5.78 5.44
CA THR A 28 -5.00 -5.33 5.32
C THR A 28 -5.95 -6.50 5.14
N ALA A 29 -5.64 -7.46 4.29
CA ALA A 29 -6.46 -8.66 4.11
C ALA A 29 -6.60 -9.44 5.42
N ALA A 30 -5.50 -9.61 6.17
CA ALA A 30 -5.52 -10.28 7.46
C ALA A 30 -6.25 -9.48 8.54
N PHE A 31 -6.10 -8.16 8.56
CA PHE A 31 -6.83 -7.25 9.43
C PHE A 31 -8.34 -7.34 9.17
N CYS A 32 -8.76 -7.24 7.91
CA CYS A 32 -10.17 -7.31 7.54
C CYS A 32 -10.78 -8.67 7.90
N ALA A 33 -10.07 -9.77 7.63
CA ALA A 33 -10.50 -11.12 8.01
C ALA A 33 -10.65 -11.32 9.52
N ARG A 34 -9.95 -10.51 10.34
CA ARG A 34 -10.02 -10.59 11.80
C ARG A 34 -11.12 -9.72 12.40
N TYR A 35 -11.37 -8.54 11.83
CA TYR A 35 -12.16 -7.49 12.49
C TYR A 35 -13.47 -7.13 11.81
N PHE A 36 -13.72 -7.63 10.60
CA PHE A 36 -14.99 -7.41 9.88
C PHE A 36 -15.62 -8.74 9.46
N ASP A 37 -16.95 -8.74 9.35
CA ASP A 37 -17.65 -9.80 8.64
C ASP A 37 -17.30 -9.68 7.14
N ARG A 38 -17.09 -10.81 6.48
CA ARG A 38 -16.75 -10.85 5.04
C ARG A 38 -17.86 -10.29 4.15
N LYS A 39 -19.10 -10.20 4.63
CA LYS A 39 -20.23 -9.58 3.94
C LYS A 39 -20.29 -8.06 4.14
N ASP A 40 -19.50 -7.52 5.05
CA ASP A 40 -19.44 -6.07 5.28
C ASP A 40 -18.82 -5.38 4.07
N ARG A 41 -19.46 -4.30 3.61
CA ARG A 41 -18.95 -3.49 2.51
C ARG A 41 -17.56 -2.91 2.82
N THR A 42 -17.29 -2.59 4.09
CA THR A 42 -15.99 -2.08 4.52
C THR A 42 -14.87 -3.11 4.31
N TYR A 43 -15.16 -4.41 4.46
CA TYR A 43 -14.19 -5.47 4.16
C TYR A 43 -13.68 -5.35 2.73
N ASP A 44 -14.60 -5.33 1.76
CA ASP A 44 -14.24 -5.28 0.34
C ASP A 44 -13.56 -3.96 -0.03
N GLN A 45 -14.02 -2.84 0.53
CA GLN A 45 -13.47 -1.52 0.25
C GLN A 45 -12.00 -1.42 0.69
N MET A 46 -11.68 -1.79 1.92
CA MET A 46 -10.30 -1.73 2.42
C MET A 46 -9.37 -2.67 1.65
N VAL A 47 -9.80 -3.93 1.41
CA VAL A 47 -9.02 -4.91 0.66
C VAL A 47 -8.78 -4.44 -0.78
N GLN A 48 -9.79 -3.84 -1.42
CA GLN A 48 -9.65 -3.29 -2.76
C GLN A 48 -8.68 -2.10 -2.75
N ALA A 49 -8.83 -1.13 -1.85
CA ALA A 49 -8.00 0.06 -1.81
C ALA A 49 -6.51 -0.31 -1.68
N ALA A 50 -6.21 -1.27 -0.79
CA ALA A 50 -4.87 -1.81 -0.64
C ALA A 50 -4.35 -2.48 -1.93
N ARG A 51 -5.16 -3.32 -2.58
CA ARG A 51 -4.81 -3.96 -3.86
C ARG A 51 -4.61 -2.95 -4.99
N SER A 52 -5.49 -1.95 -5.09
CA SER A 52 -5.44 -0.87 -6.08
C SER A 52 -4.16 -0.07 -5.95
N GLY A 53 -3.73 0.24 -4.72
CA GLY A 53 -2.46 0.91 -4.47
C GLY A 53 -1.27 0.19 -5.09
N VAL A 54 -1.18 -1.13 -4.91
CA VAL A 54 -0.08 -1.94 -5.48
C VAL A 54 -0.20 -2.04 -7.01
N ALA A 55 -1.40 -2.30 -7.53
CA ALA A 55 -1.62 -2.44 -8.97
C ALA A 55 -1.20 -1.18 -9.74
N ASN A 56 -1.56 0.00 -9.23
CA ASN A 56 -1.21 1.27 -9.87
C ASN A 56 0.31 1.58 -9.79
N ILE A 57 1.04 1.08 -8.78
CA ILE A 57 2.52 1.16 -8.75
C ILE A 57 3.12 0.33 -9.88
N ILE A 58 2.62 -0.89 -10.09
CA ILE A 58 3.07 -1.80 -11.15
C ILE A 58 2.79 -1.16 -12.51
N GLU A 59 1.54 -0.79 -12.77
CA GLU A 59 1.11 -0.23 -14.05
C GLU A 59 1.81 1.11 -14.36
N GLY A 60 1.98 1.97 -13.36
CA GLY A 60 2.71 3.24 -13.51
C GLY A 60 4.18 3.02 -13.90
N SER A 61 4.83 2.05 -13.26
CA SER A 61 6.23 1.69 -13.57
C SER A 61 6.38 1.07 -14.96
N GLU A 62 5.41 0.29 -15.43
CA GLU A 62 5.42 -0.28 -16.79
C GLU A 62 5.21 0.82 -17.84
N ALA A 63 4.27 1.75 -17.60
CA ALA A 63 3.98 2.85 -18.51
C ALA A 63 5.12 3.88 -18.63
N SER A 64 6.07 3.90 -17.69
CA SER A 64 7.17 4.88 -17.64
C SER A 64 8.03 4.95 -18.91
N ALA A 65 8.08 3.87 -19.69
CA ALA A 65 8.80 3.82 -20.97
C ALA A 65 8.07 4.49 -22.12
N THR A 66 6.73 4.51 -22.08
CA THR A 66 5.89 4.86 -23.23
C THR A 66 5.06 6.11 -22.98
N SER A 67 4.79 6.47 -21.72
CA SER A 67 4.01 7.65 -21.36
C SER A 67 4.31 8.14 -19.93
N LYS A 68 5.05 9.26 -19.83
CA LYS A 68 5.26 9.98 -18.56
C LYS A 68 3.98 10.51 -17.95
N LYS A 69 3.00 10.90 -18.78
CA LYS A 69 1.67 11.32 -18.33
C LYS A 69 0.96 10.18 -17.60
N THR A 70 1.01 8.96 -18.15
CA THR A 70 0.37 7.78 -17.56
C THR A 70 1.08 7.35 -16.28
N GLU A 71 2.42 7.32 -16.28
CA GLU A 71 3.23 7.05 -15.09
C GLU A 71 2.86 7.96 -13.92
N LEU A 72 2.82 9.28 -14.14
CA LEU A 72 2.46 10.26 -13.10
C LEU A 72 1.01 10.08 -12.64
N LYS A 73 0.08 9.85 -13.58
CA LYS A 73 -1.32 9.62 -13.26
C LYS A 73 -1.49 8.40 -12.34
N LEU A 74 -0.93 7.25 -12.71
CA LEU A 74 -1.08 6.01 -11.95
C LEU A 74 -0.34 6.09 -10.61
N THR A 75 0.82 6.77 -10.55
CA THR A 75 1.49 7.06 -9.28
C THR A 75 0.59 7.86 -8.34
N ASN A 76 -0.13 8.86 -8.86
CA ASN A 76 -1.10 9.62 -8.06
C ASN A 76 -2.31 8.78 -7.62
N VAL A 77 -2.82 7.90 -8.49
CA VAL A 77 -3.90 6.97 -8.11
C VAL A 77 -3.42 6.01 -7.01
N ALA A 78 -2.21 5.47 -7.11
CA ALA A 78 -1.62 4.63 -6.07
C ALA A 78 -1.54 5.37 -4.73
N LYS A 79 -1.12 6.63 -4.73
CA LYS A 79 -1.08 7.49 -3.55
C LYS A 79 -2.49 7.70 -2.97
N ALA A 80 -3.47 8.05 -3.80
CA ALA A 80 -4.84 8.26 -3.38
C ALA A 80 -5.45 7.00 -2.75
N SER A 81 -5.24 5.82 -3.34
CA SER A 81 -5.72 4.55 -2.76
C SER A 81 -5.11 4.25 -1.38
N GLN A 82 -3.86 4.65 -1.12
CA GLN A 82 -3.25 4.51 0.20
C GLN A 82 -3.79 5.53 1.21
N GLU A 83 -4.12 6.75 0.77
CA GLU A 83 -4.79 7.75 1.61
C GLU A 83 -6.21 7.32 1.99
N GLU A 84 -6.97 6.76 1.05
CA GLU A 84 -8.28 6.16 1.32
C GLU A 84 -8.17 5.03 2.36
N LEU A 85 -7.22 4.11 2.16
CA LEU A 85 -6.98 3.01 3.09
C LEU A 85 -6.59 3.50 4.50
N LEU A 86 -5.74 4.52 4.60
CA LEU A 86 -5.39 5.13 5.88
C LEU A 86 -6.61 5.73 6.58
N SER A 87 -7.46 6.43 5.83
CA SER A 87 -8.72 6.99 6.35
C SER A 87 -9.63 5.89 6.90
N ASP A 88 -9.72 4.74 6.23
CA ASP A 88 -10.50 3.59 6.72
C ASP A 88 -9.93 3.01 8.03
N TYR A 89 -8.60 2.89 8.16
CA TYR A 89 -7.97 2.50 9.43
C TYR A 89 -8.27 3.50 10.55
N GLN A 90 -8.16 4.79 10.28
CA GLN A 90 -8.46 5.84 11.26
C GLN A 90 -9.94 5.84 11.66
N ALA A 91 -10.85 5.58 10.70
CA ALA A 91 -12.27 5.40 10.98
C ALA A 91 -12.52 4.20 11.88
N PHE A 92 -11.86 3.06 11.63
CA PHE A 92 -11.94 1.87 12.48
C PHE A 92 -11.53 2.16 13.93
N LEU A 93 -10.39 2.83 14.13
CA LEU A 93 -9.90 3.21 15.46
C LEU A 93 -10.88 4.15 16.16
N ARG A 94 -11.29 5.22 15.47
CA ARG A 94 -12.21 6.25 16.00
C ARG A 94 -13.54 5.65 16.44
N GLN A 95 -14.17 4.81 15.61
CA GLN A 95 -15.45 4.17 15.93
C GLN A 95 -15.38 3.23 17.13
N ARG A 96 -14.19 2.74 17.48
CA ARG A 96 -13.94 1.83 18.60
C ARG A 96 -13.26 2.50 19.79
N SER A 97 -13.10 3.83 19.75
CA SER A 97 -12.40 4.61 20.78
C SER A 97 -10.98 4.09 21.07
N LEU A 98 -10.29 3.59 20.04
CA LEU A 98 -8.90 3.14 20.13
C LEU A 98 -7.95 4.31 19.80
N PRO A 99 -6.80 4.41 20.49
CA PRO A 99 -5.83 5.46 20.22
C PRO A 99 -5.11 5.21 18.88
N GLU A 100 -4.88 6.29 18.12
CA GLU A 100 -3.92 6.29 17.03
C GLU A 100 -2.53 6.62 17.60
N TRP A 101 -1.52 5.87 17.18
CA TRP A 101 -0.15 6.10 17.64
C TRP A 101 0.52 7.19 16.82
N GLU A 102 1.01 8.22 17.51
CA GLU A 102 1.91 9.20 16.92
C GLU A 102 3.18 8.54 16.38
N ALA A 103 3.77 9.11 15.33
CA ALA A 103 4.84 8.44 14.58
C ALA A 103 6.07 8.06 15.42
N ASN A 104 6.32 8.77 16.51
CA ASN A 104 7.54 8.70 17.31
C ASN A 104 7.37 7.98 18.66
N VAL A 105 6.19 7.43 18.97
CA VAL A 105 6.01 6.65 20.20
C VAL A 105 6.73 5.30 20.10
N PRO A 106 7.18 4.70 21.23
CA PRO A 106 7.94 3.46 21.22
C PRO A 106 7.28 2.33 20.41
N GLU A 107 5.95 2.22 20.47
CA GLU A 107 5.15 1.21 19.77
C GLU A 107 5.22 1.39 18.24
N ALA A 108 4.99 2.61 17.74
CA ALA A 108 5.09 2.92 16.31
C ALA A 108 6.53 2.74 15.80
N MET A 109 7.51 3.11 16.62
CA MET A 109 8.93 2.96 16.29
C MET A 109 9.36 1.50 16.18
N LYS A 110 8.87 0.62 17.07
CA LYS A 110 9.14 -0.83 16.99
C LYS A 110 8.75 -1.41 15.63
N VAL A 111 7.57 -1.06 15.13
CA VAL A 111 7.10 -1.55 13.81
C VAL A 111 7.96 -0.97 12.68
N ARG A 112 8.29 0.33 12.73
CA ARG A 112 9.10 1.00 11.71
C ARG A 112 10.53 0.47 11.63
N THR A 113 11.14 0.16 12.78
CA THR A 113 12.53 -0.32 12.84
C THR A 113 12.63 -1.81 12.54
N ALA A 114 11.60 -2.60 12.82
CA ALA A 114 11.56 -4.02 12.50
C ALA A 114 11.67 -4.30 10.98
N ARG A 115 11.23 -3.36 10.14
CA ARG A 115 11.24 -3.47 8.66
C ARG A 115 10.80 -4.85 8.16
N PRO A 116 9.62 -5.33 8.58
CA PRO A 116 9.16 -6.67 8.21
C PRO A 116 9.05 -6.78 6.68
N GLU A 117 9.48 -7.93 6.16
CA GLU A 117 9.40 -8.25 4.74
C GLU A 117 8.07 -8.91 4.39
N ASN A 118 7.39 -9.50 5.38
CA ASN A 118 6.16 -10.24 5.22
C ASN A 118 5.29 -10.20 6.49
N LEU A 119 4.06 -10.71 6.37
CA LEU A 119 3.07 -10.71 7.45
C LEU A 119 3.49 -11.54 8.67
N GLU A 120 4.28 -12.61 8.50
CA GLU A 120 4.73 -13.42 9.64
C GLU A 120 5.69 -12.66 10.54
N GLN A 121 6.58 -11.87 9.95
CA GLN A 121 7.52 -11.02 10.69
C GLN A 121 6.81 -9.86 11.40
N LEU A 122 5.67 -9.38 10.87
CA LEU A 122 4.87 -8.33 11.50
C LEU A 122 4.11 -8.82 12.75
N ARG A 123 3.87 -10.13 12.87
CA ARG A 123 3.09 -10.74 13.98
C ARG A 123 3.94 -11.12 15.19
N ARG A 124 5.27 -11.01 15.11
CA ARG A 124 6.22 -11.35 16.18
C ARG A 124 6.48 -10.15 17.08
#